data_AF-W2CYV6-F1
#
_entry.id   AF-W2CYV6-F1
#
_cell.length_a   1.000
_cell.length_b   1.000
_cell.length_c   1.000
_cell.angle_alpha   90.00
_cell.angle_beta   90.00
_cell.angle_gamma   90.00
#
_symmetry.space_group_name_H-M   'P 1'
#
loop_
_entity.id
_entity.type
_entity.pdbx_description
1 polymer ?
#
loop_
_entity_poly.entity_id
_entity_poly.type
_entity_poly.pdbx_seq_one_letter_code
_entity_poly.pdbx_strand_id
1 'polypeptide(L)'
;MKEKALILHATDGGLQVFRHYIPFAITPGKKFRNPLYDDRRASCFIYKVPRTGIYRMNDFGDHTCSGDCFWFVAALHGMDLQKDFPRILEKIIRDLSLSISLPESASGTAQFGI
;
A
#
# COMPACT_ATOMS: atom_id res chain seq x y z
N MET A 1 -13.31 6.16 3.85
CA MET A 1 -12.30 6.78 4.74
C MET A 1 -11.66 7.95 4.04
N LYS A 2 -11.56 9.10 4.72
CA LYS A 2 -10.90 10.32 4.20
C LYS A 2 -9.37 10.13 4.17
N GLU A 3 -8.86 9.34 5.09
CA GLU A 3 -7.46 9.01 5.36
C GLU A 3 -6.81 8.33 4.15
N LYS A 4 -7.54 7.39 3.52
CA LYS A 4 -7.14 6.77 2.25
C LYS A 4 -6.82 7.83 1.18
N ALA A 5 -7.71 8.81 1.02
CA ALA A 5 -7.55 9.85 0.02
C ALA A 5 -6.39 10.80 0.36
N LEU A 6 -6.19 11.11 1.65
CA LEU A 6 -5.05 11.90 2.11
C LEU A 6 -3.72 11.21 1.83
N ILE A 7 -3.61 9.90 2.13
CA ILE A 7 -2.41 9.12 1.81
C ILE A 7 -2.16 9.11 0.31
N LEU A 8 -3.18 8.84 -0.52
CA LEU A 8 -3.03 8.86 -1.97
C LEU A 8 -2.56 10.23 -2.48
N HIS A 9 -3.09 11.32 -1.94
CA HIS A 9 -2.66 12.67 -2.30
C HIS A 9 -1.20 12.94 -1.90
N ALA A 10 -0.83 12.62 -0.65
CA ALA A 10 0.52 12.84 -0.11
C ALA A 10 1.60 11.98 -0.79
N THR A 11 1.22 10.92 -1.52
CA THR A 11 2.14 9.92 -2.07
C THR A 11 2.14 9.85 -3.60
N ASP A 12 1.69 10.90 -4.29
CA ASP A 12 1.48 10.93 -5.76
C ASP A 12 0.67 9.72 -6.25
N GLY A 13 -0.56 9.59 -5.75
CA GLY A 13 -1.46 8.49 -6.11
C GLY A 13 -0.96 7.12 -5.66
N GLY A 14 -0.12 7.04 -4.62
CA GLY A 14 0.45 5.79 -4.09
C GLY A 14 1.80 5.40 -4.67
N LEU A 15 2.37 6.15 -5.63
CA LEU A 15 3.67 5.81 -6.22
C LEU A 15 4.80 5.81 -5.19
N GLN A 16 4.79 6.77 -4.27
CA GLN A 16 5.83 6.86 -3.24
C GLN A 16 5.76 5.69 -2.25
N VAL A 17 4.58 5.13 -2.02
CA VAL A 17 4.44 3.91 -1.21
C VAL A 17 5.12 2.73 -1.91
N PHE A 18 4.86 2.51 -3.20
CA PHE A 18 5.54 1.45 -3.94
C PHE A 18 7.07 1.63 -3.93
N ARG A 19 7.57 2.85 -4.16
CA ARG A 19 9.01 3.16 -4.15
C ARG A 19 9.67 2.94 -2.79
N HIS A 20 8.95 3.16 -1.70
CA HIS A 20 9.46 2.95 -0.35
C HIS A 20 9.65 1.46 -0.04
N TYR A 21 8.66 0.64 -0.40
CA TYR A 21 8.63 -0.78 -0.03
C TYR A 21 9.33 -1.71 -1.04
N ILE A 22 9.54 -1.27 -2.28
CA ILE A 22 10.30 -2.04 -3.27
C ILE A 22 11.78 -1.69 -3.13
N PRO A 23 12.67 -2.68 -2.85
CA PRO A 23 14.06 -2.42 -2.44
C PRO A 23 14.99 -1.97 -3.59
N PHE A 24 14.43 -1.63 -4.75
CA PHE A 24 15.15 -1.19 -5.94
C PHE A 24 14.35 -0.13 -6.70
N ALA A 25 15.05 0.63 -7.54
CA ALA A 25 14.42 1.69 -8.32
C ALA A 25 13.39 1.13 -9.30
N ILE A 26 12.15 1.62 -9.20
CA ILE A 26 11.06 1.30 -10.10
C ILE A 26 10.73 2.48 -11.02
N THR A 27 10.43 2.16 -12.28
CA THR A 27 9.91 3.11 -13.27
C THR A 27 8.53 2.64 -13.72
N PRO A 28 7.46 3.46 -13.56
CA PRO A 28 6.15 3.09 -14.07
C PRO A 28 6.18 2.70 -15.55
N GLY A 29 5.44 1.65 -15.90
CA GLY A 29 5.38 1.06 -17.25
C GLY A 29 6.53 0.11 -17.59
N LYS A 30 7.60 0.02 -16.77
CA LYS A 30 8.67 -0.96 -16.96
C LYS A 30 8.45 -2.18 -16.07
N LYS A 31 8.68 -3.37 -16.62
CA LYS A 31 8.61 -4.63 -15.88
C LYS A 31 9.79 -4.79 -14.94
N PHE A 32 9.53 -5.37 -13.78
CA PHE A 32 10.49 -5.76 -12.76
C PHE A 32 10.07 -7.10 -12.13
N ARG A 33 10.96 -7.69 -11.32
CA ARG A 33 10.67 -8.94 -10.61
C ARG A 33 9.73 -8.68 -9.42
N ASN A 34 8.65 -9.43 -9.30
CA ASN A 34 7.69 -9.24 -8.21
C ASN A 34 8.36 -9.45 -6.84
N PRO A 35 8.30 -8.49 -5.90
CA PRO A 35 8.90 -8.63 -4.57
C PRO A 35 8.10 -9.53 -3.60
N LEU A 36 6.90 -9.97 -3.97
CA LEU A 36 6.02 -10.77 -3.09
C LEU A 36 6.34 -12.28 -3.13
N TYR A 37 7.12 -12.76 -4.09
CA TYR A 37 7.53 -14.16 -4.22
C TYR A 37 8.87 -14.27 -4.95
N ASP A 38 9.44 -15.49 -5.05
CA ASP A 38 10.66 -15.74 -5.83
C ASP A 38 10.36 -15.68 -7.34
N ASP A 39 10.26 -14.47 -7.86
CA ASP A 39 9.98 -14.23 -9.27
C ASP A 39 11.24 -14.39 -10.14
N ARG A 40 11.23 -15.43 -10.98
CA ARG A 40 12.35 -15.79 -11.86
C ARG A 40 12.41 -14.96 -13.13
N ARG A 41 11.34 -14.23 -13.48
CA ARG A 41 11.26 -13.45 -14.73
C ARG A 41 10.46 -12.18 -14.49
N ALA A 42 11.01 -11.02 -14.85
CA ALA A 42 10.32 -9.74 -14.69
C ALA A 42 8.89 -9.74 -15.29
N SER A 43 7.89 -9.93 -14.44
CA SER A 43 6.50 -10.11 -14.82
C SER A 43 5.58 -9.00 -14.29
N CYS A 44 6.05 -8.27 -13.27
CA CYS A 44 5.30 -7.24 -12.58
C CYS A 44 5.66 -5.84 -13.09
N PHE A 45 4.69 -4.92 -13.13
CA PHE A 45 4.92 -3.50 -13.41
C PHE A 45 3.93 -2.62 -12.66
N ILE A 46 4.29 -1.35 -12.49
CA ILE A 46 3.42 -0.33 -11.89
C ILE A 46 2.95 0.63 -12.97
N TYR A 47 1.68 1.04 -12.95
CA TYR A 47 1.10 1.96 -13.92
C TYR A 47 0.11 2.91 -13.26
N LYS A 48 -0.02 4.12 -13.80
CA LYS A 48 -0.99 5.11 -13.33
C LYS A 48 -2.32 4.88 -14.05
N VAL A 49 -3.42 4.76 -13.31
CA VAL A 49 -4.76 4.68 -13.89
C VAL A 49 -5.20 6.10 -14.29
N PRO A 50 -5.41 6.42 -15.58
CA PRO A 50 -5.62 7.81 -16.00
C PRO A 50 -6.84 8.48 -15.39
N ARG A 51 -7.93 7.72 -15.19
CA ARG A 51 -9.20 8.25 -14.68
C ARG A 51 -9.13 8.67 -13.21
N THR A 52 -8.28 8.03 -12.42
CA THR A 52 -8.21 8.22 -10.96
C THR A 52 -6.90 8.84 -10.51
N GLY A 53 -5.86 8.83 -11.36
CA GLY A 53 -4.51 9.22 -11.00
C GLY A 53 -3.83 8.27 -10.00
N ILE A 54 -4.45 7.12 -9.67
CA ILE A 54 -3.93 6.17 -8.70
C ILE A 54 -3.00 5.18 -9.41
N TYR A 55 -1.85 4.91 -8.82
CA TYR A 55 -0.93 3.88 -9.29
C TYR A 55 -1.38 2.50 -8.83
N ARG A 56 -1.25 1.53 -9.72
CA ARG A 56 -1.52 0.12 -9.47
C ARG A 56 -0.36 -0.75 -9.91
N MET A 57 -0.20 -1.87 -9.22
CA MET A 57 0.67 -2.96 -9.59
C MET A 57 -0.14 -3.99 -10.36
N ASN A 58 0.42 -4.51 -11.46
CA ASN A 58 -0.11 -5.65 -12.17
C ASN A 58 1.01 -6.64 -12.47
N ASP A 59 0.68 -7.92 -12.37
CA ASP A 59 1.61 -9.01 -12.59
C ASP A 59 1.08 -9.99 -13.65
N PHE A 60 1.92 -10.30 -14.63
CA PHE A 60 1.64 -11.29 -15.66
C PHE A 60 2.01 -12.71 -15.25
N GLY A 61 2.85 -12.88 -14.23
CA GLY A 61 3.29 -14.18 -13.71
C GLY A 61 2.24 -14.80 -12.80
N ASP A 62 1.65 -13.98 -11.92
CA ASP A 62 0.53 -14.34 -11.07
C ASP A 62 -0.53 -13.22 -11.06
N HIS A 63 -1.70 -13.49 -11.64
CA HIS A 63 -2.79 -12.51 -11.75
C HIS A 63 -3.37 -12.09 -10.38
N THR A 64 -3.17 -12.90 -9.33
CA THR A 64 -3.59 -12.57 -7.96
C THR A 64 -2.71 -11.49 -7.34
N CYS A 65 -1.49 -11.29 -7.87
CA CYS A 65 -0.56 -10.26 -7.45
C CYS A 65 -0.83 -8.91 -8.12
N SER A 66 -2.04 -8.37 -7.97
CA SER A 66 -2.44 -7.09 -8.55
C SER A 66 -3.28 -6.22 -7.59
N GLY A 67 -3.03 -4.91 -7.59
CA GLY A 67 -3.72 -4.01 -6.65
C GLY A 67 -3.17 -2.59 -6.60
N ASP A 68 -3.75 -1.76 -5.74
CA ASP A 68 -3.21 -0.44 -5.39
C ASP A 68 -2.13 -0.56 -4.29
N CYS A 69 -1.59 0.57 -3.84
CA CYS A 69 -0.53 0.55 -2.83
C CYS A 69 -0.97 -0.03 -1.48
N PHE A 70 -2.26 0.05 -1.13
CA PHE A 70 -2.76 -0.50 0.14
C PHE A 70 -2.83 -2.03 0.07
N TRP A 71 -3.32 -2.57 -1.04
CA TRP A 71 -3.25 -4.00 -1.30
C TRP A 71 -1.81 -4.50 -1.27
N PHE A 72 -0.87 -3.76 -1.87
CA PHE A 72 0.53 -4.16 -1.91
C PHE A 72 1.16 -4.24 -0.52
N VAL A 73 0.94 -3.23 0.32
CA VAL A 73 1.42 -3.24 1.71
C VAL A 73 0.75 -4.34 2.52
N ALA A 74 -0.55 -4.60 2.30
CA ALA A 74 -1.24 -5.72 2.94
C ALA A 74 -0.58 -7.05 2.58
N ALA A 75 -0.36 -7.30 1.28
CA ALA A 75 0.26 -8.52 0.78
C ALA A 75 1.69 -8.69 1.29
N LEU A 76 2.48 -7.62 1.27
CA LEU A 76 3.87 -7.63 1.73
C LEU A 76 4.01 -7.99 3.23
N HIS A 77 2.99 -7.65 4.02
CA HIS A 77 2.98 -7.86 5.47
C HIS A 77 2.04 -8.96 5.95
N GLY A 78 1.43 -9.73 5.04
CA GLY A 78 0.49 -10.80 5.38
C GLY A 78 -0.76 -10.31 6.12
N MET A 79 -1.23 -9.10 5.83
CA MET A 79 -2.43 -8.50 6.42
C MET A 79 -3.67 -8.73 5.53
N ASP A 80 -4.85 -8.80 6.14
CA ASP A 80 -6.13 -8.85 5.44
C ASP A 80 -6.55 -7.42 5.05
N LEU A 81 -6.69 -7.16 3.74
CA LEU A 81 -6.96 -5.81 3.23
C LEU A 81 -8.26 -5.21 3.78
N GLN A 82 -9.27 -6.02 4.12
CA GLN A 82 -10.54 -5.53 4.63
C GLN A 82 -10.51 -5.39 6.15
N LYS A 83 -10.00 -6.40 6.86
CA LYS A 83 -10.01 -6.44 8.33
C LYS A 83 -8.94 -5.54 8.94
N ASP A 84 -7.77 -5.48 8.32
CA ASP A 84 -6.61 -4.76 8.83
C ASP A 84 -6.43 -3.39 8.15
N PHE A 85 -7.44 -2.90 7.42
CA PHE A 85 -7.32 -1.65 6.66
C PHE A 85 -6.82 -0.47 7.52
N PRO A 86 -7.34 -0.19 8.74
CA PRO A 86 -6.80 0.87 9.60
C PRO A 86 -5.31 0.68 9.92
N ARG A 87 -4.88 -0.55 10.22
CA ARG A 87 -3.48 -0.90 10.51
C ARG A 87 -2.57 -0.73 9.29
N ILE A 88 -3.09 -1.01 8.09
CA ILE A 88 -2.38 -0.75 6.82
C ILE A 88 -2.16 0.76 6.65
N LEU A 89 -3.17 1.59 6.94
CA LEU A 89 -3.03 3.04 6.89
C LEU A 89 -2.00 3.54 7.92
N GLU A 90 -2.09 3.10 9.18
CA GLU A 90 -1.14 3.42 10.26
C GLU A 90 0.29 3.12 9.84
N LYS A 91 0.50 1.96 9.26
CA LYS A 91 1.82 1.51 8.83
C LYS A 91 2.37 2.37 7.71
N ILE A 92 1.58 2.69 6.69
CA ILE A 92 2.01 3.59 5.60
C ILE A 92 2.34 4.98 6.16
N ILE A 93 1.49 5.53 7.01
CA ILE A 93 1.68 6.85 7.62
C ILE A 93 2.99 6.89 8.41
N ARG A 94 3.22 5.90 9.28
CA ARG A 94 4.44 5.83 10.10
C ARG A 94 5.68 5.63 9.26
N ASP A 95 5.67 4.65 8.36
CA ASP A 95 6.87 4.24 7.64
C ASP A 95 7.30 5.30 6.61
N LEU A 96 6.35 6.07 6.05
CA LEU A 96 6.64 7.22 5.19
C LEU A 96 6.71 8.56 5.96
N SER A 97 6.54 8.55 7.28
CA SER A 97 6.50 9.77 8.13
C SER A 97 5.52 10.84 7.61
N LEU A 98 4.32 10.41 7.20
CA LEU A 98 3.28 11.30 6.69
C LEU A 98 2.62 12.07 7.84
N SER A 99 2.41 13.38 7.68
CA SER A 99 1.68 14.22 8.63
C SER A 99 0.15 14.04 8.52
N ILE A 100 -0.34 12.81 8.74
CA ILE A 100 -1.76 12.45 8.67
C ILE A 100 -2.16 11.79 9.99
N SER A 101 -3.16 12.34 10.67
CA SER A 101 -3.75 11.73 11.86
C SER A 101 -4.87 10.77 11.45
N LEU A 102 -4.85 9.57 12.00
CA LEU A 102 -5.99 8.66 11.92
C LEU A 102 -6.97 8.96 13.06
N PRO A 103 -8.28 8.81 12.85
CA PRO A 103 -9.23 8.86 13.95
C PRO A 103 -8.82 7.82 14.98
N GLU A 104 -8.79 8.22 16.24
CA GLU A 104 -8.52 7.31 17.35
C GLU A 104 -9.55 6.20 17.27
N SER A 105 -9.12 5.01 16.86
CA SER A 105 -9.95 3.81 17.01
C SER A 105 -10.31 3.79 18.48
N ALA A 106 -11.60 3.81 18.81
CA ALA A 106 -12.08 3.78 20.18
C ALA A 106 -11.50 2.55 20.88
N SER A 107 -10.29 2.71 21.41
CA SER A 107 -9.67 1.77 22.30
C SER A 107 -10.56 1.85 23.52
N GLY A 108 -11.31 0.78 23.76
CA GLY A 108 -12.17 0.67 24.92
C GLY A 108 -11.33 0.99 26.15
N THR A 109 -11.54 2.16 26.73
CA THR A 109 -11.14 2.45 28.08
C THR A 109 -11.97 1.53 28.96
N ALA A 110 -11.46 0.32 29.19
CA ALA A 110 -11.80 -0.43 30.38
C ALA A 110 -11.24 0.37 31.56
N GLN A 111 -12.02 1.35 31.99
CA GLN A 111 -11.89 1.99 33.27
C GLN A 111 -12.12 0.90 34.32
N PHE A 112 -11.05 0.23 34.75
CA PHE A 112 -11.07 -0.53 35.99
C PHE A 112 -11.20 0.50 37.10
N GLY A 113 -12.46 0.78 37.45
CA GLY A 113 -12.78 1.33 38.75
C GLY A 113 -12.59 0.23 39.79
N ILE A 114 -11.61 0.42 40.66
CA ILE A 114 -11.71 0.23 42.12
C ILE A 114 -10.78 1.23 42.79
#